data_AF-A0A7W1Q4K1-F1
#
_entry.id   AF-A0A7W1Q4K1-F1
#
_cell.length_a   1.000
_cell.length_b   1.000
_cell.length_c   1.000
_cell.angle_alpha   90.00
_cell.angle_beta   90.00
_cell.angle_gamma   90.00
#
_symmetry.space_group_name_H-M   'P 1'
#
loop_
_entity.id
_entity.type
_entity.pdbx_description
1 polymer ?
#
loop_
_entity_poly.entity_id
_entity_poly.type
_entity_poly.pdbx_seq_one_letter_code
_entity_poly.pdbx_strand_id
1 'polypeptide(L)' 'MTLLRLGSTTHGFDQGQRYINCTIQSRSGNTMTVIPPATGGVAPPGWYLMSAVNGSGVPSPSKYMKVGPP' A
#
# COMPACT_ATOMS: atom_id res chain seq x y z
N MET A 1 2.81 -5.82 5.04
CA MET A 1 3.23 -4.82 4.05
C MET A 1 2.05 -3.89 3.84
N THR A 2 2.25 -2.60 3.60
CA THR A 2 1.13 -1.65 3.51
C THR A 2 1.18 -0.88 2.20
N LEU A 3 0.00 -0.66 1.59
CA LEU A 3 -0.24 0.33 0.55
C LEU A 3 -1.22 1.40 1.09
N LEU A 4 -0.87 2.67 0.94
CA LEU A 4 -1.72 3.81 1.27
C LEU A 4 -1.95 4.63 0.01
N ARG A 5 -3.19 4.71 -0.49
CA ARG A 5 -3.48 5.54 -1.68
C ARG A 5 -3.25 7.01 -1.37
N LEU A 6 -2.74 7.75 -2.35
CA LEU A 6 -2.62 9.19 -2.22
C LEU A 6 -3.99 9.82 -1.96
N GLY A 7 -4.04 10.65 -0.92
CA GLY A 7 -5.24 11.39 -0.52
C GLY A 7 -5.40 12.67 -1.33
N SER A 8 -6.64 13.15 -1.40
CA SER A 8 -6.97 14.47 -1.91
C SER A 8 -8.19 14.97 -1.16
N THR A 9 -8.00 16.00 -0.32
CA THR A 9 -9.03 16.47 0.61
C THR A 9 -9.60 17.80 0.17
N THR A 10 -10.93 17.90 0.17
CA THR A 10 -11.65 19.18 0.08
C THR A 10 -12.88 19.14 0.96
N HIS A 11 -13.26 20.26 1.59
CA HIS A 11 -14.42 20.34 2.48
C HIS A 11 -14.44 19.26 3.59
N GLY A 12 -13.25 18.92 4.11
CA GLY A 12 -13.10 17.87 5.13
C GLY A 12 -13.31 16.44 4.63
N PHE A 13 -13.37 16.22 3.32
CA PHE A 13 -13.67 14.93 2.72
C PHE A 13 -12.54 14.45 1.81
N ASP A 14 -12.13 13.19 2.01
CA ASP A 14 -11.17 12.47 1.17
C ASP A 14 -11.78 11.12 0.75
N GLN A 15 -12.14 11.02 -0.53
CA GLN A 15 -12.65 9.78 -1.14
C GLN A 15 -11.52 8.90 -1.70
N GLY A 16 -10.31 9.46 -1.72
CA GLY A 16 -9.16 8.91 -2.39
C GLY A 16 -8.39 7.95 -1.51
N GLN A 17 -8.05 8.41 -0.30
CA GLN A 17 -7.19 7.71 0.64
C GLN A 17 -7.82 6.38 1.07
N ARG A 18 -7.01 5.33 1.02
CA ARG A 18 -7.36 3.99 1.52
C ARG A 18 -6.11 3.31 2.04
N TYR A 19 -6.26 2.62 3.16
CA TYR A 19 -5.23 1.76 3.72
C TYR A 19 -5.50 0.32 3.28
N ILE A 20 -4.47 -0.33 2.75
CA ILE A 20 -4.53 -1.74 2.34
C ILE A 20 -3.36 -2.47 2.99
N ASN A 21 -3.70 -3.46 3.83
CA ASN A 21 -2.73 -4.38 4.37
C ASN A 21 -2.53 -5.54 3.39
N CYS A 22 -1.32 -5.68 2.86
CA CYS A 22 -0.97 -6.77 1.96
C CYS A 22 -0.35 -7.93 2.75
N THR A 23 -0.88 -9.13 2.50
CA THR A 23 -0.41 -10.38 3.09
C THR A 23 1.00 -10.71 2.62
N ILE A 24 1.88 -11.03 3.56
CA ILE A 24 3.25 -11.43 3.26
C ILE A 24 3.26 -12.94 3.04
N GLN A 25 3.63 -13.37 1.83
CA GLN A 25 3.68 -14.78 1.47
C GLN A 25 4.93 -15.45 2.01
N SER A 26 6.08 -14.79 1.88
CA SER A 26 7.36 -15.31 2.33
C SER A 26 8.37 -14.19 2.57
N ARG A 27 9.41 -14.51 3.32
CA ARG A 27 10.56 -13.64 3.60
C ARG A 27 11.84 -14.44 3.47
N SER A 28 12.86 -13.86 2.84
CA SER A 28 14.20 -14.43 2.74
C SER A 28 15.21 -13.30 2.86
N GLY A 29 15.92 -13.25 4.00
CA GLY A 29 16.77 -12.11 4.35
C GLY A 29 15.98 -10.79 4.29
N ASN A 30 16.47 -9.85 3.46
CA ASN A 30 15.86 -8.53 3.27
C ASN A 30 14.82 -8.50 2.12
N THR A 31 14.52 -9.65 1.53
CA THR A 31 13.55 -9.78 0.45
C THR A 31 12.23 -10.33 0.98
N MET A 32 11.12 -9.76 0.51
CA MET A 32 9.78 -10.15 0.92
C MET A 32 8.89 -10.31 -0.30
N THR A 33 8.21 -11.46 -0.38
CA THR A 33 7.17 -11.71 -1.39
C THR A 33 5.82 -11.41 -0.77
N VAL A 34 5.00 -10.64 -1.47
CA VAL A 34 3.74 -10.10 -0.97
C VAL A 34 2.64 -10.45 -1.96
N ILE A 35 1.49 -10.88 -1.44
CA ILE A 35 0.30 -11.15 -2.25
C ILE A 35 -0.36 -9.81 -2.57
N PRO A 36 -0.61 -9.50 -3.86
CA PRO A 36 -1.27 -8.26 -4.24
C PRO A 36 -2.73 -8.25 -3.77
N PRO A 37 -3.37 -7.07 -3.67
CA PRO A 37 -4.80 -6.97 -3.37
C PRO A 37 -5.63 -7.79 -4.37
N ALA A 38 -6.62 -8.52 -3.87
CA ALA A 38 -7.37 -9.51 -4.66
C ALA A 38 -8.13 -8.90 -5.86
N THR A 39 -8.61 -7.66 -5.73
CA THR A 39 -9.39 -6.99 -6.78
C THR A 39 -9.07 -5.51 -6.88
N GLY A 40 -9.34 -4.93 -8.06
CA GLY A 40 -9.29 -3.48 -8.28
C GLY A 40 -10.32 -2.70 -7.46
N GLY A 41 -11.34 -3.33 -6.89
CA GLY A 41 -12.25 -2.67 -5.95
C GLY A 41 -11.55 -2.37 -4.61
N VAL A 42 -10.72 -3.29 -4.14
CA VAL A 42 -9.89 -3.11 -2.94
C VAL A 42 -8.79 -2.09 -3.21
N ALA A 43 -8.06 -2.28 -4.32
CA ALA A 43 -6.99 -1.39 -4.76
C ALA A 43 -7.24 -0.84 -6.18
N PRO A 44 -8.03 0.23 -6.33
CA PRO A 44 -8.26 0.86 -7.62
C PRO A 44 -6.97 1.34 -8.25
N PRO A 45 -6.91 1.35 -9.59
CA PRO A 45 -5.74 1.86 -10.28
C PRO A 45 -5.34 3.26 -9.83
N GLY A 46 -4.03 3.50 -9.72
CA GLY A 46 -3.49 4.79 -9.30
C GLY A 46 -2.22 4.67 -8.46
N TRP A 47 -1.82 5.78 -7.86
CA TRP A 47 -0.60 5.88 -7.06
C TRP A 47 -0.84 5.60 -5.58
N TYR A 48 0.08 4.83 -5.01
CA TYR A 48 0.08 4.43 -3.61
C TYR A 48 1.46 4.69 -3.01
N LEU A 49 1.48 4.98 -1.72
CA LEU A 49 2.65 4.90 -0.86
C LEU A 49 2.78 3.49 -0.33
N MET A 50 3.94 2.88 -0.55
CA MET A 50 4.25 1.52 -0.14
C MET A 50 5.29 1.52 0.98
N SER A 51 4.99 0.85 2.09
CA SER A 51 5.90 0.75 3.23
C SER A 51 5.82 -0.61 3.94
N ALA A 52 6.97 -1.04 4.50
CA ALA A 52 7.04 -2.19 5.39
C ALA A 52 7.04 -1.69 6.84
N VAL A 53 6.43 -2.46 7.74
CA VAL A 53 6.40 -2.16 9.18
C VAL A 53 7.14 -3.28 9.91
N ASN A 54 8.07 -2.92 10.79
CA ASN A 54 8.85 -3.88 11.57
C ASN A 54 8.06 -4.41 12.79
N GLY A 55 8.63 -5.35 13.55
CA GLY A 55 7.98 -5.95 14.72
C GLY A 55 7.66 -4.97 15.86
N SER A 56 8.32 -3.80 15.88
CA SER A 56 8.08 -2.72 16.84
C SER A 56 7.09 -1.67 16.33
N GLY A 57 6.47 -1.88 15.16
CA GLY A 57 5.50 -0.95 14.58
C GLY A 57 6.11 0.24 13.81
N VAL A 58 7.43 0.28 13.61
CA VAL A 58 8.09 1.38 12.89
C VAL A 58 7.99 1.16 11.37
N PRO A 59 7.42 2.11 10.61
CA PRO A 59 7.36 2.02 9.16
C PRO A 59 8.70 2.42 8.51
N SER A 60 9.01 1.81 7.37
CA SER A 60 10.06 2.29 6.47
C SER A 60 9.65 3.61 5.81
N PRO A 61 10.60 4.42 5.28
CA PRO A 61 10.28 5.46 4.32
C PRO A 61 9.45 4.88 3.17
N SER A 62 8.39 5.58 2.79
CA SER A 62 7.47 5.12 1.75
C SER A 62 8.08 5.25 0.36
N LYS A 63 7.72 4.32 -0.53
CA LYS A 63 8.01 4.39 -1.97
C LYS A 63 6.72 4.58 -2.75
N TYR A 64 6.76 5.36 -3.83
CA TYR A 64 5.64 5.48 -4.75
C TYR A 64 5.52 4.20 -5.59
N MET A 65 4.31 3.67 -5.70
CA MET A 65 3.97 2.50 -6.50
C MET A 65 2.69 2.76 -7.27
N LYS A 66 2.69 2.50 -8.58
CA LYS A 66 1.49 2.52 -9.41
C LYS A 66 0.85 1.13 -9.37
N VAL A 67 -0.44 1.07 -9.07
CA VAL A 67 -1.27 -0.14 -9.12
C VAL A 67 -2.17 -0.06 -10.34
N GLY A 68 -2.39 -1.19 -11.00
CA GLY A 68 -3.21 -1.29 -12.21
C GLY A 68 -2.40 -1.16 -13.51
N PRO A 69 -3.08 -1.22 -14.66
CA PRO A 69 -2.45 -1.14 -15.98
C PRO A 69 -1.67 0.18 -16.19
N PRO A 70 -0.69 0.19 -17.11
CA PRO A 70 0.08 1.37 -17.45
C PRO A 70 -0.79 2.53 -17.94
#